data_AF-A0A2C6DJR5-F1
#
_entry.id   AF-A0A2C6DJR5-F1
#
_cell.length_a   1.000
_cell.length_b   1.000
_cell.length_c   1.000
_cell.angle_alpha   90.00
_cell.angle_beta   90.00
_cell.angle_gamma   90.00
#
_symmetry.space_group_name_H-M   'P 1'
#
loop_
_entity.id
_entity.type
_entity.pdbx_description
1 polymer ?
#
loop_
_entity_poly.entity_id
_entity_poly.type
_entity_poly.pdbx_seq_one_letter_code
_entity_poly.pdbx_strand_id
1 'polypeptide(L)'
;MLTFPFSREKHCRDVLTNYLGFIYQGYDSVVQWLEYAEKLPLDNHIWPREMDIPSVGQVRMVLVEKPFNQQLNGEFWTLFQPGYSCLNGWEDYPQEIISSAFIHCQFVSSISVAERCAWIEVKVMDVIPLAKVEQAIAPEHEVGCFLDKLYCFDDSHIIQYQDWLYYYGNDQSNLGNWLLIQLISHQAHLIAFGEWDFDRRTAYIGNLILSPLTCDTLLSRCNRTDLIGLTT
;
A
#
# COMPACT_ATOMS: atom_id res chain seq x y z
N MET A 1 -13.07 -23.88 25.97
CA MET A 1 -12.03 -22.93 26.42
C MET A 1 -10.79 -23.26 25.62
N LEU A 2 -10.63 -22.60 24.47
CA LEU A 2 -9.49 -22.75 23.56
C LEU A 2 -8.72 -21.43 23.61
N THR A 3 -7.59 -21.45 24.30
CA THR A 3 -6.66 -20.34 24.37
C THR A 3 -5.75 -20.40 23.14
N PHE A 4 -5.98 -19.51 22.18
CA PHE A 4 -5.00 -19.20 21.16
C PHE A 4 -3.99 -18.20 21.75
N PRO A 5 -2.67 -18.36 21.51
CA PRO A 5 -1.70 -17.40 22.00
C PRO A 5 -1.76 -16.14 21.14
N PHE A 6 -2.62 -15.20 21.49
CA PHE A 6 -2.53 -13.82 21.01
C PHE A 6 -1.37 -13.13 21.72
N SER A 7 -0.17 -13.22 21.13
CA SER A 7 0.94 -12.29 21.43
C SER A 7 1.67 -11.78 20.17
N ARG A 8 1.17 -12.05 18.96
CA ARG A 8 1.78 -11.61 17.69
C ARG A 8 1.51 -10.15 17.31
N GLU A 9 0.46 -9.53 17.85
CA GLU A 9 0.01 -8.17 17.46
C GLU A 9 1.02 -7.05 17.69
N LYS A 10 1.91 -7.24 18.67
CA LYS A 10 2.97 -6.27 19.03
C LYS A 10 4.28 -6.53 18.26
N HIS A 11 4.45 -7.72 17.70
CA HIS A 11 5.73 -8.15 17.13
C HIS A 11 5.94 -7.61 15.71
N CYS A 12 4.93 -7.58 14.83
CA CYS A 12 5.10 -7.10 13.45
C CYS A 12 5.37 -5.58 13.38
N ARG A 13 4.62 -4.78 14.17
CA ARG A 13 4.66 -3.31 14.11
C ARG A 13 6.04 -2.72 14.45
N ASP A 14 6.67 -3.24 15.50
CA ASP A 14 8.00 -2.80 15.95
C ASP A 14 9.12 -3.37 15.05
N VAL A 15 8.85 -4.49 14.36
CA VAL A 15 9.81 -5.17 13.49
C VAL A 15 9.89 -4.55 12.11
N LEU A 16 8.84 -3.92 11.57
CA LEU A 16 8.89 -3.35 10.21
C LEU A 16 9.39 -1.90 10.22
N THR A 17 8.94 -1.06 11.15
CA THR A 17 9.39 0.34 11.26
C THR A 17 10.84 0.46 11.73
N ASN A 18 11.32 -0.39 12.63
CA ASN A 18 12.71 -0.31 13.13
C ASN A 18 13.72 -1.13 12.30
N TYR A 19 13.28 -1.98 11.38
CA TYR A 19 14.16 -2.96 10.71
C TYR A 19 14.22 -2.81 9.18
N LEU A 20 13.26 -2.11 8.56
CA LEU A 20 13.14 -2.00 7.09
C LEU A 20 13.31 -0.58 6.54
N GLY A 21 13.64 0.40 7.37
CA GLY A 21 13.87 1.77 6.89
C GLY A 21 12.61 2.44 6.29
N PHE A 22 11.40 1.94 6.63
CA PHE A 22 10.16 2.58 6.22
C PHE A 22 9.95 3.88 7.01
N ILE A 23 9.76 4.99 6.27
CA ILE A 23 9.67 6.33 6.87
C ILE A 23 8.23 6.68 7.22
N TYR A 24 7.28 6.37 6.33
CA TYR A 24 5.89 6.71 6.54
C TYR A 24 5.00 5.46 6.55
N GLN A 25 4.00 5.50 7.42
CA GLN A 25 2.95 4.50 7.57
C GLN A 25 1.61 5.17 7.29
N GLY A 26 0.76 4.49 6.52
CA GLY A 26 -0.53 5.01 6.10
C GLY A 26 -1.56 3.91 5.88
N TYR A 27 -2.78 4.32 5.59
CA TYR A 27 -3.87 3.41 5.26
C TYR A 27 -3.69 2.79 3.87
N ASP A 28 -3.98 1.49 3.75
CA ASP A 28 -4.10 0.78 2.48
C ASP A 28 -5.58 0.46 2.22
N SER A 29 -6.11 0.83 1.06
CA SER A 29 -7.47 0.46 0.65
C SER A 29 -8.60 0.87 1.63
N VAL A 30 -8.32 1.74 2.60
CA VAL A 30 -9.30 2.31 3.54
C VAL A 30 -9.88 3.61 2.99
N VAL A 31 -9.10 4.33 2.18
CA VAL A 31 -9.46 5.63 1.60
C VAL A 31 -9.60 5.48 0.10
N GLN A 32 -10.79 5.73 -0.43
CA GLN A 32 -11.08 5.68 -1.85
C GLN A 32 -11.43 7.07 -2.37
N TRP A 33 -10.82 7.46 -3.47
CA TRP A 33 -10.86 8.83 -3.98
C TRP A 33 -11.96 8.98 -5.03
N LEU A 34 -12.83 9.97 -4.84
CA LEU A 34 -13.91 10.29 -5.77
C LEU A 34 -13.38 11.20 -6.89
N GLU A 35 -13.62 10.82 -8.15
CA GLU A 35 -13.45 11.78 -9.26
C GLU A 35 -14.42 12.94 -9.03
N TYR A 36 -13.97 14.17 -9.28
CA TYR A 36 -14.78 15.37 -9.02
C TYR A 36 -16.25 15.19 -9.45
N ALA A 37 -17.15 15.33 -8.48
CA ALA A 37 -18.58 15.20 -8.68
C ALA A 37 -19.31 16.38 -8.04
N GLU A 38 -20.28 16.96 -8.76
CA GLU A 38 -21.14 18.03 -8.23
C GLU A 38 -22.04 17.56 -7.08
N LYS A 39 -22.30 16.24 -7.01
CA LYS A 39 -23.13 15.62 -5.98
C LYS A 39 -22.50 14.30 -5.53
N LEU A 40 -22.61 14.01 -4.23
CA LEU A 40 -22.16 12.74 -3.69
C LEU A 40 -23.04 11.57 -4.21
N PRO A 41 -22.42 10.45 -4.59
CA PRO A 41 -23.13 9.23 -5.00
C PRO A 41 -23.62 8.48 -3.75
N LEU A 42 -24.68 8.99 -3.12
CA LEU A 42 -25.22 8.42 -1.88
C LEU A 42 -26.00 7.10 -2.12
N ASP A 43 -26.55 6.91 -3.32
CA ASP A 43 -27.53 5.85 -3.59
C ASP A 43 -26.96 4.64 -4.35
N ASN A 44 -25.75 4.74 -4.91
CA ASN A 44 -25.14 3.68 -5.70
C ASN A 44 -23.74 3.35 -5.15
N HIS A 45 -23.50 2.07 -4.87
CA HIS A 45 -22.15 1.54 -4.56
C HIS A 45 -21.16 1.63 -5.73
N ILE A 46 -21.55 2.31 -6.81
CA ILE A 46 -20.77 2.52 -8.02
C ILE A 46 -20.62 4.03 -8.18
N TRP A 47 -19.38 4.48 -8.14
CA TRP A 47 -19.00 5.86 -8.37
C TRP A 47 -17.68 5.93 -9.15
N PRO A 48 -17.46 7.02 -9.89
CA PRO A 48 -16.20 7.23 -10.58
C PRO A 48 -15.07 7.45 -9.58
N ARG A 49 -13.98 6.72 -9.74
CA ARG A 49 -12.79 6.85 -8.90
C ARG A 49 -11.79 7.80 -9.56
N GLU A 50 -11.10 8.56 -8.74
CA GLU A 50 -10.03 9.45 -9.19
C GLU A 50 -8.93 8.62 -9.89
N MET A 51 -8.53 9.08 -11.08
CA MET A 51 -7.52 8.41 -11.92
C MET A 51 -6.14 9.05 -11.78
N ASP A 52 -6.10 10.33 -11.42
CA ASP A 52 -4.88 11.12 -11.35
C ASP A 52 -4.50 11.40 -9.90
N ILE A 53 -3.20 11.44 -9.61
CA ILE A 53 -2.70 11.77 -8.27
C ILE A 53 -3.17 13.20 -7.89
N PRO A 54 -3.93 13.35 -6.78
CA PRO A 54 -4.32 14.66 -6.26
C PRO A 54 -3.12 15.58 -6.01
N SER A 55 -3.26 16.87 -6.29
CA SER A 55 -2.20 17.86 -6.08
C SER A 55 -2.21 18.42 -4.66
N VAL A 56 -1.03 18.76 -4.14
CA VAL A 56 -0.87 19.44 -2.85
C VAL A 56 -1.72 20.70 -2.77
N GLY A 57 -2.40 20.88 -1.65
CA GLY A 57 -3.31 22.00 -1.37
C GLY A 57 -4.75 21.79 -1.84
N GLN A 58 -5.02 20.77 -2.68
CA GLN A 58 -6.39 20.46 -3.08
C GLN A 58 -7.22 19.92 -1.92
N VAL A 59 -8.50 20.27 -1.93
CA VAL A 59 -9.52 19.60 -1.11
C VAL A 59 -10.17 18.53 -1.99
N ARG A 60 -10.31 17.33 -1.45
CA ARG A 60 -10.90 16.17 -2.13
C ARG A 60 -11.93 15.51 -1.24
N MET A 61 -12.96 14.96 -1.88
CA MET A 61 -13.92 14.10 -1.23
C MET A 61 -13.44 12.66 -1.36
N VAL A 62 -13.42 11.95 -0.24
CA VAL A 62 -12.99 10.54 -0.20
C VAL A 62 -14.01 9.73 0.58
N LEU A 63 -14.18 8.48 0.18
CA LEU A 63 -14.88 7.48 0.97
C LEU A 63 -13.87 6.83 1.91
N VAL A 64 -14.18 6.79 3.20
CA VAL A 64 -13.40 6.04 4.18
C VAL A 64 -14.20 4.87 4.73
N GLU A 65 -13.54 3.74 4.92
CA GLU A 65 -14.10 2.52 5.51
C GLU A 65 -13.36 2.14 6.80
N LYS A 66 -13.77 1.07 7.49
CA LYS A 66 -13.00 0.57 8.64
C LYS A 66 -11.69 -0.07 8.14
N PRO A 67 -10.54 0.12 8.84
CA PRO A 67 -10.37 0.74 10.16
C PRO A 67 -9.94 2.23 10.16
N PHE A 68 -10.73 3.13 9.55
CA PHE A 68 -10.48 4.57 9.68
C PHE A 68 -10.76 5.10 11.09
N ASN A 69 -9.76 5.74 11.72
CA ASN A 69 -9.86 6.31 13.06
C ASN A 69 -9.06 7.60 13.15
N GLN A 70 -9.57 8.67 12.56
CA GLN A 70 -8.96 10.00 12.59
C GLN A 70 -9.92 11.01 13.21
N GLN A 71 -9.36 11.97 13.93
CA GLN A 71 -10.11 13.10 14.48
C GLN A 71 -10.16 14.24 13.46
N LEU A 72 -11.14 15.14 13.60
CA LEU A 72 -11.21 16.36 12.80
C LEU A 72 -9.89 17.16 12.94
N ASN A 73 -9.36 17.66 11.83
CA ASN A 73 -8.04 18.27 11.68
C ASN A 73 -6.85 17.33 11.92
N GLY A 74 -7.10 16.04 12.18
CA GLY A 74 -6.07 15.02 12.27
C GLY A 74 -5.42 14.76 10.93
N GLU A 75 -4.12 14.50 10.96
CA GLU A 75 -3.30 14.20 9.80
C GLU A 75 -3.04 12.70 9.69
N PHE A 76 -3.04 12.18 8.47
CA PHE A 76 -2.81 10.77 8.20
C PHE A 76 -2.23 10.57 6.80
N TRP A 77 -1.48 9.49 6.62
CA TRP A 77 -1.05 9.04 5.30
C TRP A 77 -2.00 7.97 4.76
N THR A 78 -2.10 7.90 3.43
CA THR A 78 -2.80 6.83 2.72
C THR A 78 -2.10 6.50 1.42
N LEU A 79 -2.14 5.23 1.03
CA LEU A 79 -1.82 4.82 -0.33
C LEU A 79 -2.97 5.29 -1.25
N PHE A 80 -2.61 6.00 -2.31
CA PHE A 80 -3.47 6.30 -3.44
C PHE A 80 -3.16 5.32 -4.56
N GLN A 81 -4.21 4.62 -5.00
CA GLN A 81 -4.23 3.82 -6.20
C GLN A 81 -5.28 4.43 -7.15
N PRO A 82 -4.98 4.57 -8.45
CA PRO A 82 -5.98 4.97 -9.43
C PRO A 82 -7.15 3.99 -9.51
N GLY A 83 -8.23 4.41 -10.17
CA GLY A 83 -9.51 3.74 -10.09
C GLY A 83 -9.55 2.25 -10.42
N TYR A 84 -8.74 1.76 -11.37
CA TYR A 84 -8.79 0.35 -11.76
C TYR A 84 -8.07 -0.57 -10.76
N SER A 85 -6.87 -0.18 -10.32
CA SER A 85 -6.07 -0.89 -9.32
C SER A 85 -6.64 -0.75 -7.91
N CYS A 86 -7.32 0.36 -7.60
CA CYS A 86 -8.11 0.47 -6.37
C CYS A 86 -9.22 -0.60 -6.28
N LEU A 87 -9.74 -1.06 -7.43
CA LEU A 87 -10.81 -2.06 -7.49
C LEU A 87 -10.31 -3.50 -7.62
N ASN A 88 -9.28 -3.71 -8.45
CA ASN A 88 -8.84 -5.04 -8.87
C ASN A 88 -7.36 -5.31 -8.57
N GLY A 89 -6.69 -4.40 -7.86
CA GLY A 89 -5.28 -4.52 -7.52
C GLY A 89 -4.33 -4.19 -8.68
N TRP A 90 -3.04 -4.08 -8.36
CA TRP A 90 -1.98 -3.89 -9.36
C TRP A 90 -1.67 -5.16 -10.15
N GLU A 91 -2.11 -6.33 -9.68
CA GLU A 91 -1.98 -7.59 -10.41
C GLU A 91 -2.73 -7.57 -11.76
N ASP A 92 -3.92 -6.95 -11.79
CA ASP A 92 -4.71 -6.82 -13.00
C ASP A 92 -4.39 -5.52 -13.77
N TYR A 93 -3.92 -4.48 -13.07
CA TYR A 93 -3.64 -3.15 -13.63
C TYR A 93 -2.25 -2.63 -13.24
N PRO A 94 -1.16 -3.33 -13.61
CA PRO A 94 0.19 -2.99 -13.15
C PRO A 94 0.70 -1.66 -13.70
N GLN A 95 0.16 -1.20 -14.84
CA GLN A 95 0.45 0.13 -15.40
C GLN A 95 0.03 1.29 -14.47
N GLU A 96 -0.80 1.05 -13.46
CA GLU A 96 -1.21 2.09 -12.51
C GLU A 96 -0.26 2.26 -11.33
N ILE A 97 0.76 1.40 -11.19
CA ILE A 97 1.83 1.56 -10.20
C ILE A 97 2.51 2.94 -10.35
N ILE A 98 2.83 3.35 -11.58
CA ILE A 98 3.51 4.62 -11.86
C ILE A 98 2.63 5.85 -11.57
N SER A 99 1.32 5.67 -11.54
CA SER A 99 0.33 6.70 -11.21
C SER A 99 -0.19 6.59 -9.78
N SER A 100 0.43 5.73 -8.96
CA SER A 100 0.10 5.59 -7.54
C SER A 100 1.01 6.46 -6.69
N ALA A 101 0.56 6.80 -5.48
CA ALA A 101 1.30 7.69 -4.58
C ALA A 101 0.99 7.41 -3.11
N PHE A 102 1.90 7.81 -2.23
CA PHE A 102 1.60 8.01 -0.82
C PHE A 102 1.15 9.45 -0.61
N ILE A 103 -0.02 9.65 -0.01
CA ILE A 103 -0.60 10.97 0.15
C ILE A 103 -0.79 11.28 1.63
N HIS A 104 -0.23 12.41 2.06
CA HIS A 104 -0.46 12.97 3.37
C HIS A 104 -1.69 13.86 3.32
N CYS A 105 -2.66 13.57 4.18
CA CYS A 105 -3.96 14.21 4.22
C CYS A 105 -4.24 14.80 5.59
N GLN A 106 -5.00 15.88 5.62
CA GLN A 106 -5.68 16.37 6.82
C GLN A 106 -7.19 16.15 6.69
N PHE A 107 -7.82 15.58 7.73
CA PHE A 107 -9.27 15.42 7.79
C PHE A 107 -9.95 16.78 8.03
N VAL A 108 -10.73 17.27 7.06
CA VAL A 108 -11.34 18.61 7.08
C VAL A 108 -12.77 18.59 7.60
N SER A 109 -13.63 17.71 7.10
CA SER A 109 -15.05 17.68 7.47
C SER A 109 -15.70 16.33 7.14
N SER A 110 -16.73 15.93 7.90
CA SER A 110 -17.58 14.79 7.56
C SER A 110 -18.78 15.27 6.73
N ILE A 111 -19.00 14.68 5.55
CA ILE A 111 -20.13 15.03 4.69
C ILE A 111 -21.32 14.10 4.95
N SER A 112 -21.06 12.80 5.02
CA SER A 112 -22.08 11.78 5.29
C SER A 112 -21.46 10.60 6.04
N VAL A 113 -22.20 10.03 6.99
CA VAL A 113 -21.74 8.90 7.81
C VAL A 113 -22.78 7.79 7.74
N ALA A 114 -22.34 6.61 7.32
CA ALA A 114 -23.11 5.38 7.34
C ALA A 114 -22.50 4.37 8.34
N GLU A 115 -23.14 3.21 8.49
CA GLU A 115 -22.71 2.19 9.47
C GLU A 115 -21.29 1.65 9.22
N ARG A 116 -20.90 1.55 7.94
CA ARG A 116 -19.64 0.90 7.51
C ARG A 116 -18.65 1.82 6.80
N CYS A 117 -19.10 2.98 6.35
CA CYS A 117 -18.29 3.93 5.60
C CYS A 117 -18.74 5.37 5.88
N ALA A 118 -17.88 6.33 5.55
CA ALA A 118 -18.19 7.74 5.61
C ALA A 118 -17.60 8.49 4.42
N TRP A 119 -18.33 9.46 3.90
CA TRP A 119 -17.81 10.45 2.98
C TRP A 119 -17.24 11.61 3.77
N ILE A 120 -15.96 11.91 3.55
CA ILE A 120 -15.25 13.00 4.22
C ILE A 120 -14.56 13.91 3.21
N GLU A 121 -14.32 15.15 3.62
CA GLU A 121 -13.39 16.04 2.94
C GLU A 121 -12.00 15.91 3.57
N VAL A 122 -10.99 15.83 2.71
CA VAL A 122 -9.59 15.84 3.10
C VAL A 122 -8.86 16.93 2.33
N LYS A 123 -7.88 17.54 2.97
CA LYS A 123 -6.93 18.43 2.31
C LYS A 123 -5.64 17.67 2.06
N VAL A 124 -5.17 17.69 0.82
CA VAL A 124 -3.88 17.11 0.43
C VAL A 124 -2.77 18.01 0.95
N MET A 125 -1.95 17.48 1.86
CA MET A 125 -0.87 18.19 2.53
C MET A 125 0.48 17.92 1.88
N ASP A 126 0.71 16.67 1.45
CA ASP A 126 1.94 16.24 0.77
C ASP A 126 1.67 15.02 -0.11
N VAL A 127 2.53 14.78 -1.09
CA VAL A 127 2.40 13.70 -2.07
C VAL A 127 3.77 13.14 -2.41
N ILE A 128 3.94 11.83 -2.25
CA ILE A 128 5.11 11.07 -2.67
C ILE A 128 4.67 10.08 -3.76
N PRO A 129 4.83 10.43 -5.05
CA PRO A 129 4.56 9.48 -6.14
C PRO A 129 5.49 8.27 -6.01
N LEU A 130 4.96 7.05 -6.17
CA LEU A 130 5.77 5.83 -6.01
C LEU A 130 6.96 5.81 -6.99
N ALA A 131 6.72 6.24 -8.24
CA ALA A 131 7.75 6.40 -9.27
C ALA A 131 8.80 7.50 -8.98
N LYS A 132 8.68 8.27 -7.89
CA LYS A 132 9.62 9.34 -7.51
C LYS A 132 10.16 9.17 -6.09
N VAL A 133 10.03 7.99 -5.50
CA VAL A 133 10.47 7.75 -4.12
C VAL A 133 11.96 8.00 -3.93
N GLU A 134 12.81 7.66 -4.91
CA GLU A 134 14.26 7.95 -4.84
C GLU A 134 14.60 9.43 -4.71
N GLN A 135 13.69 10.33 -5.10
CA GLN A 135 13.86 11.78 -5.01
C GLN A 135 13.42 12.32 -3.64
N ALA A 136 12.51 11.62 -2.97
CA ALA A 136 11.91 12.02 -1.71
C ALA A 136 12.54 11.34 -0.49
N ILE A 137 13.02 10.10 -0.65
CA ILE A 137 13.51 9.24 0.42
C ILE A 137 14.90 8.71 0.04
N ALA A 138 15.89 9.03 0.88
CA ALA A 138 17.25 8.54 0.71
C ALA A 138 17.28 7.00 0.79
N PRO A 139 18.07 6.34 -0.07
CA PRO A 139 18.16 4.88 -0.03
C PRO A 139 18.89 4.41 1.24
N GLU A 140 18.37 3.35 1.85
CA GLU A 140 19.01 2.63 2.95
C GLU A 140 19.31 1.19 2.54
N HIS A 141 20.36 0.59 3.08
CA HIS A 141 20.66 -0.81 2.86
C HIS A 141 19.93 -1.68 3.87
N GLU A 142 19.39 -2.83 3.43
CA GLU A 142 18.85 -3.79 4.38
C GLU A 142 19.91 -4.22 5.40
N VAL A 143 19.50 -4.31 6.66
CA VAL A 143 20.35 -4.78 7.76
C VAL A 143 20.34 -6.32 7.85
N GLY A 144 19.37 -6.97 7.18
CA GLY A 144 19.33 -8.41 6.97
C GLY A 144 17.99 -8.87 6.39
N CYS A 145 17.95 -10.12 5.93
CA CYS A 145 16.76 -10.67 5.30
C CYS A 145 15.57 -10.65 6.27
N PHE A 146 14.50 -9.99 5.84
CA PHE A 146 13.31 -9.78 6.66
C PHE A 146 12.13 -10.64 6.24
N LEU A 147 12.25 -11.41 5.17
CA LEU A 147 11.14 -12.19 4.63
C LEU A 147 10.61 -13.24 5.62
N ASP A 148 11.44 -13.74 6.54
CA ASP A 148 11.01 -14.67 7.60
C ASP A 148 10.12 -14.00 8.66
N LYS A 149 10.04 -12.66 8.65
CA LYS A 149 9.15 -11.87 9.50
C LYS A 149 7.82 -11.56 8.82
N LEU A 150 7.73 -11.74 7.50
CA LEU A 150 6.49 -11.60 6.75
C LEU A 150 5.69 -12.90 6.79
N TYR A 151 4.39 -12.81 6.48
CA TYR A 151 3.63 -14.02 6.23
C TYR A 151 4.17 -14.73 4.99
N CYS A 152 4.20 -16.05 5.06
CA CYS A 152 4.56 -16.92 3.94
C CYS A 152 3.30 -17.67 3.55
N PHE A 153 2.83 -17.41 2.33
CA PHE A 153 1.64 -18.05 1.78
C PHE A 153 2.05 -19.06 0.71
N ASP A 154 1.38 -20.21 0.68
CA ASP A 154 1.63 -21.26 -0.32
C ASP A 154 1.29 -20.76 -1.75
N ASP A 155 0.35 -19.83 -1.86
CA ASP A 155 -0.05 -19.19 -3.13
C ASP A 155 0.44 -17.73 -3.19
N SER A 156 1.76 -17.57 -3.12
CA SER A 156 2.41 -16.28 -3.35
C SER A 156 2.77 -16.10 -4.82
N HIS A 157 2.51 -14.90 -5.34
CA HIS A 157 2.72 -14.53 -6.73
C HIS A 157 3.68 -13.36 -6.84
N ILE A 158 4.35 -13.27 -7.99
CA ILE A 158 5.17 -12.13 -8.36
C ILE A 158 4.89 -11.76 -9.81
N ILE A 159 4.60 -10.50 -10.03
CA ILE A 159 4.31 -9.93 -11.34
C ILE A 159 5.38 -8.90 -11.65
N GLN A 160 5.88 -8.93 -12.89
CA GLN A 160 6.82 -7.93 -13.38
C GLN A 160 6.12 -7.00 -14.37
N TYR A 161 6.30 -5.69 -14.18
CA TYR A 161 5.89 -4.67 -15.13
C TYR A 161 7.00 -3.65 -15.29
N GLN A 162 7.64 -3.63 -16.47
CA GLN A 162 8.81 -2.80 -16.73
C GLN A 162 9.91 -3.05 -15.66
N ASP A 163 10.33 -2.01 -14.95
CA ASP A 163 11.27 -2.02 -13.84
C ASP A 163 10.61 -2.33 -12.47
N TRP A 164 9.32 -2.64 -12.43
CA TRP A 164 8.61 -2.95 -11.18
C TRP A 164 8.39 -4.44 -11.00
N LEU A 165 8.57 -4.90 -9.76
CA LEU A 165 8.18 -6.21 -9.27
C LEU A 165 7.12 -6.03 -8.18
N TYR A 166 5.96 -6.61 -8.38
CA TYR A 166 4.89 -6.65 -7.40
C TYR A 166 4.73 -8.07 -6.89
N TYR A 167 5.12 -8.28 -5.64
CA TYR A 167 4.92 -9.54 -4.93
C TYR A 167 3.68 -9.42 -4.05
N TYR A 168 2.81 -10.43 -4.07
CA TYR A 168 1.66 -10.48 -3.18
C TYR A 168 1.32 -11.92 -2.81
N GLY A 169 0.79 -12.10 -1.63
CA GLY A 169 0.28 -13.37 -1.15
C GLY A 169 -0.81 -13.15 -0.11
N ASN A 170 -1.78 -14.04 -0.09
CA ASN A 170 -2.88 -13.98 0.87
C ASN A 170 -3.37 -15.38 1.26
N ASP A 171 -4.08 -15.43 2.38
CA ASP A 171 -4.87 -16.58 2.82
C ASP A 171 -6.34 -16.20 2.84
N GLN A 172 -7.11 -16.78 1.92
CA GLN A 172 -8.56 -16.59 1.77
C GLN A 172 -8.99 -15.11 1.77
N SER A 173 -8.15 -14.22 1.22
CA SER A 173 -8.34 -12.76 1.17
C SER A 173 -8.43 -12.04 2.52
N ASN A 174 -8.41 -12.73 3.66
CA ASN A 174 -8.60 -12.12 4.98
C ASN A 174 -7.30 -11.69 5.66
N LEU A 175 -6.18 -12.30 5.23
CA LEU A 175 -4.85 -12.04 5.74
C LEU A 175 -3.90 -12.02 4.54
N GLY A 176 -3.05 -11.02 4.45
CA GLY A 176 -2.12 -10.95 3.34
C GLY A 176 -1.06 -9.89 3.49
N ASN A 177 -0.09 -9.94 2.59
CA ASN A 177 0.88 -8.88 2.42
C ASN A 177 1.32 -8.75 0.97
N TRP A 178 1.83 -7.58 0.63
CA TRP A 178 2.41 -7.29 -0.67
C TRP A 178 3.69 -6.47 -0.53
N LEU A 179 4.61 -6.63 -1.48
CA LEU A 179 5.85 -5.88 -1.61
C LEU A 179 5.87 -5.26 -3.01
N LEU A 180 6.19 -3.98 -3.08
CA LEU A 180 6.40 -3.26 -4.33
C LEU A 180 7.87 -2.86 -4.43
N ILE A 181 8.55 -3.46 -5.40
CA ILE A 181 9.99 -3.32 -5.61
C ILE A 181 10.22 -2.65 -6.97
N GLN A 182 11.13 -1.69 -7.02
CA GLN A 182 11.60 -1.07 -8.26
C GLN A 182 13.05 -1.46 -8.54
N LEU A 183 13.37 -1.75 -9.80
CA LEU A 183 14.70 -2.08 -10.29
C LEU A 183 15.39 -0.79 -10.79
N ILE A 184 16.18 -0.16 -9.92
CA ILE A 184 16.89 1.08 -10.23
C ILE A 184 18.36 0.75 -10.48
N SER A 185 18.86 1.02 -11.69
CA SER A 185 20.26 0.72 -12.07
C SER A 185 20.68 -0.73 -11.74
N HIS A 186 19.78 -1.70 -11.98
CA HIS A 186 19.95 -3.13 -11.66
C HIS A 186 20.00 -3.49 -10.16
N GLN A 187 19.66 -2.56 -9.27
CA GLN A 187 19.48 -2.83 -7.85
C GLN A 187 17.98 -2.90 -7.53
N ALA A 188 17.59 -3.83 -6.66
CA ALA A 188 16.22 -3.97 -6.21
C ALA A 188 15.98 -3.06 -5.00
N HIS A 189 15.07 -2.11 -5.15
CA HIS A 189 14.65 -1.17 -4.12
C HIS A 189 13.23 -1.51 -3.68
N LEU A 190 13.02 -1.87 -2.42
CA LEU A 190 11.70 -1.97 -1.84
C LEU A 190 11.17 -0.56 -1.59
N ILE A 191 10.17 -0.19 -2.40
CA ILE A 191 9.56 1.13 -2.42
C ILE A 191 8.37 1.19 -1.46
N ALA A 192 7.54 0.16 -1.48
CA ALA A 192 6.38 0.08 -0.60
C ALA A 192 6.12 -1.35 -0.14
N PHE A 193 5.49 -1.48 1.01
CA PHE A 193 5.03 -2.73 1.58
C PHE A 193 3.64 -2.52 2.14
N GLY A 194 2.76 -3.50 2.01
CA GLY A 194 1.47 -3.47 2.68
C GLY A 194 1.13 -4.80 3.32
N GLU A 195 0.34 -4.72 4.38
CA GLU A 195 -0.19 -5.85 5.11
C GLU A 195 -1.65 -5.59 5.48
N TRP A 196 -2.45 -6.65 5.47
CA TRP A 196 -3.81 -6.59 5.95
C TRP A 196 -4.18 -7.82 6.75
N ASP A 197 -5.04 -7.58 7.73
CA ASP A 197 -5.77 -8.59 8.49
C ASP A 197 -7.21 -8.08 8.72
N PHE A 198 -7.96 -8.71 9.63
CA PHE A 198 -9.34 -8.31 9.94
C PHE A 198 -9.47 -6.88 10.48
N ASP A 199 -8.45 -6.39 11.19
CA ASP A 199 -8.49 -5.12 11.92
C ASP A 199 -7.52 -4.08 11.36
N ARG A 200 -6.69 -4.45 10.37
CA ARG A 200 -5.61 -3.61 9.84
C ARG A 200 -5.58 -3.67 8.32
N ARG A 201 -5.38 -2.50 7.72
CA ARG A 201 -4.99 -2.35 6.32
C ARG A 201 -4.00 -1.22 6.22
N THR A 202 -2.74 -1.58 6.11
CA THR A 202 -1.62 -0.66 6.29
C THR A 202 -0.69 -0.76 5.10
N ALA A 203 -0.26 0.39 4.61
CA ALA A 203 0.86 0.51 3.69
C ALA A 203 1.99 1.30 4.34
N TYR A 204 3.20 1.01 3.90
CA TYR A 204 4.44 1.63 4.32
C TYR A 204 5.23 2.03 3.08
N ILE A 205 5.90 3.17 3.13
CA ILE A 205 6.75 3.68 2.03
C ILE A 205 8.16 3.98 2.54
N GLY A 206 9.14 3.62 1.72
CA GLY A 206 10.56 3.70 2.04
C GLY A 206 11.41 3.53 0.78
N ASN A 207 12.72 3.43 0.95
CA ASN A 207 13.64 3.21 -0.16
C ASN A 207 14.73 2.24 0.30
N LEU A 208 14.40 0.96 0.42
CA LEU A 208 15.30 -0.04 0.97
C LEU A 208 15.96 -0.86 -0.14
N ILE A 209 17.29 -0.75 -0.27
CA ILE A 209 18.09 -1.58 -1.16
C ILE A 209 18.13 -3.01 -0.59
N LEU A 210 17.54 -3.94 -1.35
CA LEU A 210 17.46 -5.35 -1.00
C LEU A 210 18.77 -6.07 -1.26
N SER A 211 19.11 -7.00 -0.36
CA SER A 211 20.25 -7.89 -0.56
C SER A 211 19.94 -8.97 -1.60
N PRO A 212 20.97 -9.52 -2.27
CA PRO A 212 20.79 -10.68 -3.14
C PRO A 212 20.09 -11.85 -2.45
N LEU A 213 20.39 -12.09 -1.16
CA LEU A 213 19.76 -13.16 -0.38
C LEU A 213 18.25 -12.94 -0.27
N THR A 214 17.80 -11.71 -0.03
CA THR A 214 16.37 -11.39 0.03
C THR A 214 15.71 -11.53 -1.33
N CYS A 215 16.35 -11.08 -2.41
CA CYS A 215 15.84 -11.29 -3.76
C CYS A 215 15.70 -12.78 -4.11
N ASP A 216 16.73 -13.58 -3.87
CA ASP A 216 16.73 -15.03 -4.13
C ASP A 216 15.65 -15.74 -3.32
N THR A 217 15.51 -15.36 -2.03
CA THR A 217 14.51 -15.93 -1.14
C THR A 217 13.09 -15.57 -1.61
N LEU A 218 12.85 -14.31 -2.01
CA LEU A 218 11.56 -13.86 -2.55
C LEU A 218 11.17 -14.70 -3.78
N LEU A 219 12.12 -14.86 -4.71
CA LEU A 219 11.93 -15.65 -5.93
C LEU A 219 11.71 -17.13 -5.66
N SER A 220 12.27 -17.67 -4.58
CA SER A 220 12.06 -19.06 -4.17
C SER A 220 10.67 -19.32 -3.57
N ARG A 221 10.02 -18.29 -3.03
CA ARG A 221 8.69 -18.37 -2.40
C ARG A 221 7.53 -18.26 -3.40
N CYS A 222 7.79 -17.86 -4.64
CA CYS A 222 6.75 -17.60 -5.63
C CYS A 222 6.53 -18.81 -6.54
N ASN A 223 5.26 -19.08 -6.88
CA ASN A 223 4.94 -19.94 -8.00
C ASN A 223 5.37 -19.22 -9.29
N ARG A 224 6.39 -19.77 -9.96
CA ARG A 224 7.01 -19.17 -11.16
C ARG A 224 6.08 -19.33 -12.36
N THR A 225 5.07 -18.50 -12.48
CA THR A 225 4.21 -18.52 -13.67
C THR A 225 4.66 -17.51 -14.73
N ASP A 226 5.24 -16.35 -14.37
CA ASP A 226 5.42 -15.25 -15.35
C ASP A 226 6.78 -14.49 -15.33
N LEU A 227 7.82 -14.97 -14.63
CA LEU A 227 9.12 -14.28 -14.61
C LEU A 227 9.98 -14.60 -15.85
N ILE A 228 9.95 -13.74 -16.86
CA ILE A 228 10.96 -13.69 -17.92
C ILE A 228 12.03 -12.67 -17.51
N GLY A 229 13.20 -13.13 -17.05
CA GLY A 229 14.43 -12.32 -17.14
C GLY A 229 15.18 -11.95 -15.85
N LEU A 230 14.85 -12.47 -14.67
CA LEU A 230 15.63 -12.22 -13.44
C LEU A 230 16.90 -13.08 -13.28
N THR A 231 17.39 -13.70 -14.35
CA THR A 231 18.69 -14.39 -14.36
C THR A 231 19.55 -13.84 -15.47
N THR A 232 20.48 -12.95 -15.15
CA THR A 232 21.93 -13.11 -15.37
C THR A 232 22.71 -11.95 -14.75
#